data_AF-A0A5B2UWY1-F1
#
_entry.id   AF-A0A5B2UWY1-F1
#
_cell.length_a   1.000
_cell.length_b   1.000
_cell.length_c   1.000
_cell.angle_alpha   90.00
_cell.angle_beta   90.00
_cell.angle_gamma   90.00
#
_symmetry.space_group_name_H-M   'P 1'
#
loop_
_entity.id
_entity.type
_entity.pdbx_description
1 polymer ?
#
loop_
_entity_poly.entity_id
_entity_poly.type
_entity_poly.pdbx_seq_one_letter_code
_entity_poly.pdbx_strand_id
1 'polypeptide(L)'
;MQSSQRYVLTIHDLFTITGGGICGAVSVVAILDGGVEIDRMKFSGKFQSKDGYRRRYDGKPCLTAELASGPGRIHFAAESLAVTSVV
;
A
#
# COMPACT_ATOMS: atom_id res chain seq x y z
N MET A 1 -26.87 0.42 1.44
CA MET A 1 -25.81 1.42 1.19
C MET A 1 -24.51 0.79 1.66
N GLN A 2 -23.67 0.30 0.75
CA GLN A 2 -22.32 -0.15 1.14
C GLN A 2 -21.48 1.10 1.31
N SER A 3 -21.08 1.42 2.54
CA SER A 3 -20.15 2.52 2.80
C SER A 3 -18.80 2.15 2.20
N SER A 4 -18.42 2.79 1.10
CA SER A 4 -17.05 2.68 0.57
C SER A 4 -16.12 3.52 1.44
N GLN A 5 -14.98 2.97 1.82
CA GLN A 5 -13.89 3.65 2.50
C GLN A 5 -12.71 3.77 1.55
N ARG A 6 -12.11 4.96 1.52
CA ARG A 6 -10.87 5.20 0.80
C ARG A 6 -9.67 4.89 1.67
N TYR A 7 -8.68 4.27 1.07
CA TYR A 7 -7.40 3.92 1.67
C TYR A 7 -6.25 4.48 0.84
N VAL A 8 -5.12 4.70 1.52
CA VAL A 8 -3.83 4.98 0.90
C VAL A 8 -2.87 3.87 1.29
N LEU A 9 -2.38 3.15 0.27
CA LEU A 9 -1.29 2.21 0.39
C LEU A 9 0.02 2.93 0.06
N THR A 10 0.95 2.96 1.00
CA THR A 10 2.30 3.49 0.81
C THR A 10 3.29 2.33 0.84
N ILE A 11 4.15 2.23 -0.18
CA ILE A 11 5.26 1.28 -0.19
C ILE A 11 6.60 2.02 -0.14
N HIS A 12 7.45 1.60 0.79
CA HIS A 12 8.81 2.08 0.97
C HIS A 12 9.82 1.00 0.60
N ASP A 13 11.04 1.43 0.29
CA ASP A 13 12.20 0.57 0.07
C ASP A 13 11.95 -0.53 -0.97
N LEU A 14 11.26 -0.18 -2.06
CA LEU A 14 11.08 -1.07 -3.20
C LEU A 14 12.38 -1.08 -4.02
N PHE A 15 13.39 -1.74 -3.50
CA PHE A 15 14.67 -1.95 -4.14
C PHE A 15 15.38 -3.15 -3.52
N THR A 16 16.39 -3.66 -4.21
CA THR A 16 17.35 -4.64 -3.67
C THR A 16 18.76 -4.06 -3.72
N ILE A 17 19.61 -4.53 -2.83
CA ILE A 17 21.05 -4.21 -2.84
C ILE A 17 21.79 -5.46 -3.29
N THR A 18 22.56 -5.37 -4.36
CA THR A 18 23.36 -6.49 -4.87
C THR A 18 24.70 -5.95 -5.38
N GLY A 19 25.81 -6.52 -4.91
CA GLY A 19 27.16 -6.08 -5.32
C GLY A 19 27.45 -4.59 -5.05
N GLY A 20 26.84 -4.01 -4.00
CA GLY A 20 26.97 -2.58 -3.69
C GLY A 20 26.11 -1.63 -4.53
N GLY A 21 25.38 -2.16 -5.53
CA GLY A 21 24.42 -1.39 -6.33
C GLY A 21 23.00 -1.51 -5.81
N ILE A 22 22.20 -0.44 -5.98
CA ILE A 22 20.76 -0.46 -5.73
C ILE A 22 20.03 -0.73 -7.05
N CYS A 23 19.26 -1.82 -7.08
CA CYS A 23 18.42 -2.21 -8.20
C CYS A 23 16.94 -2.02 -7.86
N GLY A 24 16.13 -1.71 -8.89
CA GLY A 24 14.67 -1.75 -8.71
C GLY A 24 14.19 -3.17 -8.41
N ALA A 25 13.05 -3.27 -7.76
CA ALA A 25 12.44 -4.54 -7.38
C ALA A 25 10.97 -4.61 -7.78
N VAL A 26 10.41 -5.80 -7.62
CA VAL A 26 8.98 -6.06 -7.77
C VAL A 26 8.46 -6.61 -6.45
N SER A 27 7.36 -6.04 -5.99
CA SER A 27 6.67 -6.51 -4.78
C SER A 27 5.18 -6.59 -5.02
N VAL A 28 4.56 -7.50 -4.28
CA VAL A 28 3.13 -7.79 -4.38
C VAL A 28 2.52 -7.60 -3.02
N VAL A 29 1.45 -6.81 -2.97
CA VAL A 29 0.68 -6.54 -1.76
C VAL A 29 -0.69 -7.19 -1.91
N ALA A 30 -1.08 -8.00 -0.94
CA ALA A 30 -2.42 -8.56 -0.83
C ALA A 30 -3.31 -7.61 -0.03
N ILE A 31 -4.51 -7.35 -0.51
CA ILE A 31 -5.56 -6.67 0.24
C ILE A 31 -6.45 -7.73 0.85
N LEU A 32 -6.65 -7.66 2.17
CA LEU A 32 -7.34 -8.67 2.94
C LEU A 32 -8.63 -8.11 3.54
N ASP A 33 -9.63 -8.97 3.59
CA ASP A 33 -10.85 -8.78 4.38
C ASP A 33 -10.95 -9.90 5.41
N GLY A 34 -10.86 -9.54 6.70
CA GLY A 34 -10.90 -10.54 7.78
C GLY A 34 -9.83 -11.64 7.62
N GLY A 35 -8.68 -11.30 7.03
CA GLY A 35 -7.59 -12.25 6.75
C GLY A 35 -7.72 -13.01 5.42
N VAL A 36 -8.80 -12.84 4.66
CA VAL A 36 -8.99 -13.45 3.34
C VAL A 36 -8.53 -12.50 2.25
N GLU A 37 -7.64 -12.95 1.35
CA GLU A 37 -7.21 -12.15 0.20
C GLU A 37 -8.38 -11.91 -0.76
N ILE A 38 -8.68 -10.63 -1.01
CA ILE A 38 -9.75 -10.19 -1.92
C ILE A 38 -9.22 -9.47 -3.17
N ASP A 39 -8.00 -8.95 -3.12
CA ASP A 39 -7.35 -8.27 -4.23
C ASP A 39 -5.82 -8.29 -4.08
N ARG A 40 -5.11 -8.01 -5.17
CA ARG A 40 -3.66 -8.06 -5.24
C ARG A 40 -3.10 -6.91 -6.07
N MET A 41 -2.18 -6.14 -5.48
CA MET A 41 -1.48 -5.05 -6.15
C MET A 41 -0.02 -5.37 -6.40
N LYS A 42 0.41 -5.19 -7.64
CA LYS A 42 1.82 -5.27 -8.03
C LYS A 42 2.46 -3.88 -8.06
N PHE A 43 3.64 -3.78 -7.46
CA PHE A 43 4.51 -2.61 -7.50
C PHE A 43 5.82 -3.00 -8.17
N SER A 44 6.30 -2.17 -9.08
CA SER A 44 7.60 -2.35 -9.74
C SER A 44 8.30 -1.02 -9.84
N GLY A 45 9.57 -0.97 -9.46
CA GLY A 45 10.36 0.26 -9.55
C GLY A 45 11.52 0.27 -8.56
N LYS A 46 12.14 1.44 -8.41
CA LYS A 46 13.25 1.69 -7.50
C LYS A 46 12.86 2.80 -6.53
N PHE A 47 11.99 2.50 -5.57
CA PHE A 47 11.46 3.52 -4.65
C PHE A 47 12.35 3.64 -3.42
N GLN A 48 13.16 4.70 -3.39
CA GLN A 48 14.10 5.03 -2.31
C GLN A 48 13.70 6.30 -1.54
N SER A 49 12.59 6.93 -1.91
CA SER A 49 12.12 8.15 -1.24
C SER A 49 11.69 7.84 0.18
N LYS A 50 11.99 8.76 1.12
CA LYS A 50 11.50 8.71 2.49
C LYS A 50 9.97 8.67 2.55
N ASP A 51 9.30 9.33 1.61
CA ASP A 51 7.83 9.41 1.55
C ASP A 51 7.17 8.17 0.96
N GLY A 52 7.96 7.27 0.37
CA GLY A 52 7.48 6.08 -0.34
C GLY A 52 6.71 6.40 -1.61
N TYR A 53 6.18 5.36 -2.24
CA TYR A 53 5.23 5.47 -3.35
C TYR A 53 3.82 5.20 -2.84
N ARG A 54 2.88 6.10 -3.15
CA ARG A 54 1.50 6.04 -2.67
C ARG A 54 0.54 5.64 -3.78
N ARG A 55 -0.41 4.77 -3.46
CA ARG A 55 -1.51 4.37 -4.33
C ARG A 55 -2.83 4.37 -3.56
N ARG A 56 -3.85 4.99 -4.15
CA ARG A 56 -5.20 4.98 -3.58
C ARG A 56 -5.89 3.64 -3.83
N TYR A 57 -6.72 3.25 -2.89
CA TYR A 57 -7.59 2.09 -2.99
C TYR A 57 -8.95 2.40 -2.39
N ASP A 58 -10.01 2.14 -3.14
CA ASP A 58 -11.39 2.32 -2.66
C ASP A 58 -11.98 0.93 -2.41
N GLY A 59 -12.49 0.68 -1.20
CA GLY A 59 -12.95 -0.63 -0.79
C GLY A 59 -13.97 -0.56 0.33
N LYS A 60 -14.30 -1.71 0.91
CA LYS A 60 -15.13 -1.74 2.13
C LYS A 60 -14.34 -1.32 3.36
N PRO A 61 -15.00 -1.00 4.49
CA PRO A 61 -14.31 -0.70 5.73
C PRO A 61 -13.56 -1.91 6.28
N CYS A 62 -12.62 -1.63 7.19
CA CYS A 62 -11.83 -2.64 7.91
C CYS A 62 -10.92 -3.52 7.05
N LEU A 63 -10.62 -3.12 5.81
CA LEU A 63 -9.61 -3.82 5.00
C LEU A 63 -8.21 -3.63 5.59
N THR A 64 -7.40 -4.67 5.47
CA THR A 64 -5.97 -4.65 5.80
C THR A 64 -5.15 -4.97 4.55
N ALA A 65 -3.84 -4.77 4.61
CA ALA A 65 -2.95 -5.13 3.52
C ALA A 65 -1.65 -5.72 4.07
N GLU A 66 -1.13 -6.71 3.35
CA GLU A 66 0.08 -7.43 3.71
C GLU A 66 1.02 -7.58 2.53
N LEU A 67 2.32 -7.60 2.79
CA LEU A 67 3.32 -7.84 1.76
C LEU A 67 3.34 -9.35 1.44
N ALA A 68 2.77 -9.73 0.30
CA ALA A 68 2.67 -11.12 -0.11
C ALA A 68 3.97 -11.64 -0.73
N SER A 69 4.75 -10.78 -1.39
CA SER A 69 6.07 -11.14 -1.92
C SER A 69 6.92 -9.90 -2.26
N GLY A 70 8.22 -10.12 -2.42
CA GLY A 70 9.19 -9.08 -2.79
C GLY A 70 9.64 -8.23 -1.60
N PRO A 71 10.61 -7.31 -1.81
CA PRO A 71 11.13 -6.45 -0.76
C PRO A 71 10.24 -5.24 -0.46
N GLY A 72 10.52 -4.55 0.63
CA GLY A 72 9.90 -3.28 0.96
C GLY A 72 9.05 -3.34 2.21
N ARG A 73 8.51 -2.18 2.58
CA ARG A 73 7.67 -1.99 3.76
C ARG A 73 6.40 -1.30 3.33
N ILE A 74 5.26 -1.73 3.86
CA ILE A 74 3.98 -1.15 3.49
C ILE A 74 3.31 -0.48 4.68
N HIS A 75 2.57 0.58 4.39
CA HIS A 75 1.62 1.20 5.28
C HIS A 75 0.29 1.29 4.54
N PHE A 76 -0.75 0.67 5.08
CA PHE A 76 -2.10 0.76 4.56
C PHE A 76 -3.01 1.41 5.60
N ALA A 77 -3.54 2.58 5.27
CA ALA A 77 -4.38 3.34 6.18
C ALA A 77 -5.59 3.92 5.45
N ALA A 78 -6.70 4.02 6.16
CA ALA A 78 -7.85 4.77 5.69
C ALA A 78 -7.48 6.25 5.52
N GLU A 79 -7.86 6.82 4.39
CA GLU A 79 -7.81 8.27 4.21
C GLU A 79 -8.97 8.85 5.03
N SER A 80 -8.65 9.41 6.20
CA SER A 80 -9.63 10.20 6.93
C SER A 80 -9.93 11.44 6.09
N LEU A 81 -11.07 11.43 5.39
CA LEU A 81 -11.67 12.66 4.91
C LEU A 81 -11.93 13.49 6.16
N ALA A 82 -11.08 14.48 6.42
CA ALA A 82 -11.37 15.49 7.42
C ALA A 82 -12.71 16.10 6.99
N VAL A 83 -13.77 15.74 7.70
CA VAL A 83 -15.06 16.41 7.58
C VAL A 83 -14.79 17.80 8.11
N THR A 84 -14.55 18.76 7.22
CA THR A 84 -14.69 20.17 7.52
C THR A 84 -16.17 20.43 7.78
N SER A 85 -16.63 20.08 8.98
CA SER A 85 -17.85 20.66 9.54
C SER A 85 -17.52 22.12 9.83
N VAL A 86 -17.85 22.99 8.87
CA VAL A 86 -17.94 24.42 9.13
C VAL A 86 -19.26 24.64 9.86
N VAL A 87 -19.16 25.07 11.12
CA VAL A 87 -20.27 25.59 11.93
C VAL A 87 -20.62 26.98 11.44
#